data_AF-A0A924G7Q4-F1
#
_entry.id   AF-A0A924G7Q4-F1
#
_cell.length_a   1.000
_cell.length_b   1.000
_cell.length_c   1.000
_cell.angle_alpha   90.00
_cell.angle_beta   90.00
_cell.angle_gamma   90.00
#
_symmetry.space_group_name_H-M   'P 1'
#
loop_
_entity.id
_entity.type
_entity.pdbx_description
1 polymer ?
#
loop_
_entity_poly.entity_id
_entity_poly.type
_entity_poly.pdbx_seq_one_letter_code
_entity_poly.pdbx_strand_id
1 'polypeptide(L)'
;MSTFRTPVGPQSSKVYWRRRLLVVLGLAAVIIIVILIVNRPGNDTPVPAATDSTTPPPVTAETDPPANSGETVACDPTKVTLEPTTDAASYEAGINPVLSFSLKSTMTNPCTLSAGSDLQEFVITSGADRIWSSKDCQSAPEAATATLLPGVPLAGSSITWDRARSATDTCE
;
A
#
# COMPACT_ATOMS: atom_id res chain seq x y z
N MET A 1 -21.09 -13.39 -37.37
CA MET A 1 -20.27 -13.53 -36.15
C MET A 1 -19.03 -12.67 -36.28
N SER A 2 -18.98 -11.51 -35.60
CA SER A 2 -17.77 -10.69 -35.36
C SER A 2 -18.17 -9.44 -34.56
N THR A 3 -18.63 -9.65 -33.33
CA THR A 3 -19.10 -8.58 -32.41
C THR A 3 -18.00 -8.22 -31.40
N PHE A 4 -16.75 -8.03 -31.85
CA PHE A 4 -15.61 -7.74 -30.98
C PHE A 4 -14.88 -6.42 -31.30
N ARG A 5 -15.47 -5.55 -32.14
CA ARG A 5 -14.76 -4.35 -32.66
C ARG A 5 -15.47 -3.00 -32.49
N THR A 6 -16.44 -2.89 -31.58
CA THR A 6 -17.06 -1.59 -31.27
C THR A 6 -16.91 -1.24 -29.79
N PRO A 7 -15.95 -0.36 -29.44
CA PRO A 7 -15.83 0.17 -28.08
C PRO A 7 -17.00 1.12 -27.78
N VAL A 8 -17.71 0.87 -26.68
CA VAL A 8 -18.74 1.76 -26.15
C VAL A 8 -18.09 2.72 -25.15
N GLY A 9 -17.92 3.98 -25.53
CA GLY A 9 -17.47 5.04 -24.64
C GLY A 9 -16.89 6.28 -25.35
N PRO A 10 -17.05 7.49 -24.79
CA PRO A 10 -16.68 8.77 -25.43
C PRO A 10 -15.16 9.07 -25.49
N GLN A 11 -14.29 8.07 -25.31
CA GLN A 11 -12.83 8.23 -25.29
C GLN A 11 -12.24 7.86 -26.66
N SER A 12 -11.31 8.69 -27.16
CA SER A 12 -10.70 8.50 -28.48
C SER A 12 -10.08 7.10 -28.65
N SER A 13 -10.39 6.41 -29.76
CA SER A 13 -10.01 5.02 -30.04
C SER A 13 -8.50 4.74 -29.92
N LYS A 14 -7.67 5.77 -30.04
CA LYS A 14 -6.22 5.71 -29.88
C LYS A 14 -5.78 5.48 -28.42
N VAL A 15 -6.50 6.00 -27.42
CA VAL A 15 -6.15 5.84 -26.00
C VAL A 15 -6.51 4.45 -25.50
N TYR A 16 -7.67 3.93 -25.91
CA TYR A 16 -8.09 2.56 -25.60
C TYR A 16 -7.11 1.51 -26.16
N TRP A 17 -6.70 1.65 -27.42
CA TRP A 17 -5.73 0.75 -28.03
C TRP A 17 -4.33 0.87 -27.40
N ARG A 18 -3.89 2.07 -27.03
CA ARG A 18 -2.62 2.26 -26.31
C ARG A 18 -2.64 1.57 -24.95
N ARG A 19 -3.70 1.76 -24.16
CA ARG A 19 -3.83 1.10 -22.84
C ARG A 19 -3.90 -0.42 -22.97
N ARG A 20 -4.65 -0.93 -23.95
CA ARG A 20 -4.75 -2.37 -24.20
C ARG A 20 -3.43 -2.98 -24.70
N LEU A 21 -2.67 -2.27 -25.52
CA LEU A 21 -1.36 -2.72 -26.00
C LEU A 21 -0.32 -2.72 -24.87
N LEU A 22 -0.36 -1.72 -23.97
CA LEU A 22 0.47 -1.69 -22.75
C LEU A 22 0.14 -2.85 -21.80
N VAL A 23 -1.14 -3.16 -21.60
CA VAL A 23 -1.57 -4.30 -20.75
C VAL A 23 -1.09 -5.63 -21.33
N VAL A 24 -1.20 -5.82 -22.65
CA VAL A 24 -0.73 -7.05 -23.32
C VAL A 24 0.79 -7.19 -23.26
N LEU A 25 1.54 -6.11 -23.47
CA LEU A 25 3.00 -6.11 -23.34
C LEU A 25 3.47 -6.40 -21.91
N GLY A 26 2.82 -5.79 -20.92
CA GLY A 26 3.10 -6.05 -19.50
C GLY A 26 2.83 -7.51 -19.13
N LEU A 27 1.70 -8.07 -19.56
CA LEU A 27 1.34 -9.46 -19.32
C LEU A 27 2.32 -10.44 -20.00
N ALA A 28 2.76 -10.13 -21.22
CA ALA A 28 3.79 -10.92 -21.90
C ALA A 28 5.15 -10.88 -21.17
N ALA A 29 5.56 -9.71 -20.67
CA ALA A 29 6.81 -9.57 -19.91
C ALA A 29 6.77 -10.38 -18.59
N VAL A 30 5.64 -10.36 -17.88
CA VAL A 30 5.45 -11.16 -16.66
C VAL A 30 5.54 -12.66 -16.96
N ILE A 31 4.90 -13.13 -18.04
CA ILE A 31 4.97 -14.54 -18.46
C ILE A 31 6.42 -14.95 -18.79
N ILE A 32 7.17 -14.10 -19.49
CA ILE A 32 8.59 -14.35 -19.81
C ILE A 32 9.43 -14.45 -18.54
N ILE A 33 9.23 -13.57 -17.57
CA ILE A 33 9.96 -13.59 -16.29
C ILE A 33 9.66 -14.89 -15.53
N VAL A 34 8.40 -15.32 -15.47
CA VAL A 34 8.01 -16.58 -14.82
C VAL A 34 8.68 -17.78 -15.51
N ILE A 35 8.71 -17.80 -16.84
CA ILE A 35 9.39 -18.86 -17.60
C ILE A 35 10.90 -18.88 -17.29
N LEU A 36 11.55 -17.72 -17.18
CA LEU A 36 12.98 -17.62 -16.85
C LEU A 36 13.31 -18.05 -15.42
N ILE A 37 12.38 -17.89 -14.48
CA ILE A 37 12.55 -18.36 -13.09
C ILE A 37 12.40 -19.88 -13.01
N VAL A 38 11.41 -20.45 -13.72
CA VAL A 38 11.15 -21.89 -13.71
C VAL A 38 12.21 -22.67 -14.50
N ASN A 39 12.70 -22.13 -15.61
CA ASN A 39 13.67 -22.80 -16.48
C ASN A 39 15.13 -22.38 -16.19
N ARG A 40 15.50 -22.03 -14.94
CA ARG A 40 16.90 -21.74 -14.61
C ARG A 40 17.77 -22.98 -14.88
N PRO A 41 18.69 -22.96 -15.86
CA PRO A 41 19.67 -24.03 -15.99
C PRO A 41 20.66 -23.91 -14.80
N GLY A 42 20.74 -24.98 -14.01
CA GLY A 42 21.68 -25.08 -12.90
C GLY A 42 23.11 -24.96 -13.39
N ASN A 43 23.83 -23.96 -12.89
CA ASN A 43 25.24 -23.76 -13.17
C ASN A 43 26.04 -24.31 -11.98
N ASP A 44 26.19 -25.64 -11.95
CA ASP A 44 27.02 -26.33 -10.95
C ASP A 44 28.50 -26.06 -11.22
N THR A 45 29.17 -25.42 -10.26
CA THR A 45 30.63 -25.27 -10.25
C THR A 45 31.17 -26.03 -9.05
N PRO A 46 32.14 -26.95 -9.20
CA PRO A 46 32.61 -27.78 -8.11
C PRO A 46 33.65 -27.04 -7.26
N VAL A 47 33.53 -27.14 -5.93
CA VAL A 47 34.57 -26.74 -4.97
C VAL A 47 35.11 -28.01 -4.32
N PRO A 48 36.43 -28.29 -4.40
CA PRO A 48 37.06 -29.32 -3.59
C PRO A 48 37.55 -28.71 -2.28
N ALA A 49 37.26 -29.33 -1.15
CA ALA A 49 38.20 -29.42 -0.02
C ALA A 49 37.69 -30.30 1.13
N ALA A 50 38.59 -31.20 1.52
CA ALA A 50 38.90 -31.61 2.89
C ALA A 50 37.85 -32.38 3.70
N THR A 51 38.14 -33.68 3.81
CA THR A 51 37.95 -34.49 5.02
C THR A 51 38.56 -33.76 6.23
N ASP A 52 37.80 -33.63 7.32
CA ASP A 52 38.21 -34.13 8.63
C ASP A 52 37.06 -34.09 9.65
N SER A 53 36.95 -35.20 10.37
CA SER A 53 36.00 -35.48 11.45
C SER A 53 36.38 -34.73 12.74
N THR A 54 35.37 -34.30 13.52
CA THR A 54 35.18 -34.63 14.96
C THR A 54 34.39 -33.55 15.71
N THR A 55 33.21 -33.94 16.18
CA THR A 55 32.33 -33.27 17.17
C THR A 55 32.87 -33.40 18.60
N PRO A 56 32.83 -32.33 19.45
CA PRO A 56 31.96 -32.29 20.65
C PRO A 56 31.37 -30.88 21.00
N PRO A 57 30.44 -30.74 21.99
CA PRO A 57 29.21 -29.92 21.88
C PRO A 57 29.17 -28.63 22.76
N PRO A 58 27.97 -28.09 23.07
CA PRO A 58 27.40 -26.85 22.55
C PRO A 58 27.74 -25.60 23.38
N VAL A 59 27.88 -24.45 22.72
CA VAL A 59 27.76 -23.12 23.37
C VAL A 59 26.65 -22.36 22.67
N THR A 60 25.59 -22.10 23.43
CA THR A 60 24.51 -21.18 23.12
C THR A 60 25.09 -19.80 22.90
N ALA A 61 25.38 -19.46 21.64
CA ALA A 61 25.52 -18.08 21.21
C ALA A 61 24.24 -17.76 20.46
N GLU A 62 23.31 -17.08 21.14
CA GLU A 62 22.27 -16.29 20.48
C GLU A 62 23.00 -15.30 19.57
N THR A 63 23.15 -15.68 18.32
CA THR A 63 23.46 -14.76 17.24
C THR A 63 22.17 -14.00 17.00
N ASP A 64 21.99 -12.92 17.75
CA ASP A 64 21.12 -11.85 17.29
C ASP A 64 21.60 -11.50 15.88
N PRO A 65 20.75 -11.56 14.85
CA PRO A 65 21.10 -11.02 13.55
C PRO A 65 21.47 -9.55 13.77
N PRO A 66 22.49 -9.00 13.06
CA PRO A 66 22.82 -7.60 13.20
C PRO A 66 21.55 -6.80 12.93
N ALA A 67 21.00 -6.17 13.96
CA ALA A 67 20.02 -5.14 13.79
C ALA A 67 20.70 -4.11 12.91
N ASN A 68 20.30 -4.06 11.64
CA ASN A 68 20.48 -2.87 10.82
C ASN A 68 19.65 -1.79 11.49
N SER A 69 20.15 -1.22 12.59
CA SER A 69 19.75 0.06 13.13
C SER A 69 20.27 1.13 12.18
N GLY A 70 19.77 1.11 10.94
CA GLY A 70 19.58 2.33 10.19
C GLY A 70 18.54 3.09 10.99
N GLU A 71 19.00 4.03 11.82
CA GLU A 71 18.17 4.92 12.61
C GLU A 71 17.15 5.58 11.67
N THR A 72 15.92 5.06 11.66
CA THR A 72 14.84 5.63 10.86
C THR A 72 14.42 6.93 11.53
N VAL A 73 15.00 8.02 11.04
CA VAL A 73 14.74 9.39 11.51
C VAL A 73 13.24 9.71 11.40
N ALA A 74 12.72 10.52 12.32
CA ALA A 74 11.35 11.02 12.22
C ALA A 74 11.13 11.82 10.92
N CYS A 75 9.97 11.66 10.28
CA CYS A 75 9.65 12.43 9.08
C CYS A 75 9.52 13.93 9.38
N ASP A 76 10.07 14.78 8.52
CA ASP A 76 9.78 16.22 8.53
C ASP A 76 8.33 16.42 8.02
N PRO A 77 7.43 17.01 8.83
CA PRO A 77 6.03 17.19 8.44
C PRO A 77 5.85 18.08 7.21
N THR A 78 6.79 18.99 6.93
CA THR A 78 6.75 19.84 5.73
C THR A 78 7.11 19.07 4.45
N LYS A 79 7.64 17.85 4.60
CA LYS A 79 8.05 16.95 3.51
C LYS A 79 7.13 15.75 3.36
N VAL A 80 6.07 15.65 4.16
CA VAL A 80 5.05 14.60 4.05
C VAL A 80 3.77 15.19 3.46
N THR A 81 3.22 14.50 2.47
CA THR A 81 1.90 14.80 1.89
C THR A 81 0.90 13.73 2.31
N LEU A 82 -0.26 14.16 2.79
CA LEU A 82 -1.42 13.33 3.09
C LEU A 82 -2.50 13.62 2.04
N GLU A 83 -2.91 12.59 1.32
CA GLU A 83 -3.94 12.68 0.29
C GLU A 83 -5.12 11.77 0.65
N PRO A 84 -6.32 12.31 0.95
CA PRO A 84 -7.51 11.48 1.16
C PRO A 84 -8.00 10.92 -0.19
N THR A 85 -8.47 9.69 -0.18
CA THR A 85 -8.98 9.00 -1.37
C THR A 85 -10.27 8.26 -1.06
N THR A 86 -11.05 8.02 -2.11
CA THR A 86 -12.23 7.18 -2.10
C THR A 86 -12.14 6.13 -3.20
N ASP A 87 -12.84 5.01 -3.04
CA ASP A 87 -12.82 3.90 -4.01
C ASP A 87 -13.54 4.20 -5.33
N ALA A 88 -14.42 5.20 -5.35
CA ALA A 88 -15.07 5.71 -6.55
C ALA A 88 -15.27 7.23 -6.50
N ALA A 89 -15.43 7.84 -7.68
CA ALA A 89 -15.73 9.27 -7.81
C ALA A 89 -17.21 9.61 -7.60
N SER A 90 -18.10 8.60 -7.69
CA SER A 90 -19.54 8.75 -7.54
C SER A 90 -20.15 7.44 -7.07
N TYR A 91 -21.25 7.53 -6.30
CA TYR A 91 -21.88 6.38 -5.67
C TYR A 91 -23.37 6.36 -5.98
N GLU A 92 -23.85 5.20 -6.40
CA GLU A 92 -25.28 4.92 -6.52
C GLU A 92 -25.94 4.81 -5.14
N ALA A 93 -27.27 4.88 -5.11
CA ALA A 93 -28.02 4.63 -3.90
C ALA A 93 -27.70 3.22 -3.34
N GLY A 94 -27.46 3.14 -2.02
CA GLY A 94 -27.13 1.89 -1.34
C GLY A 94 -25.67 1.45 -1.44
N ILE A 95 -24.81 2.16 -2.19
CA ILE A 95 -23.38 1.88 -2.22
C ILE A 95 -22.66 2.78 -1.22
N ASN A 96 -22.01 2.16 -0.24
CA ASN A 96 -21.28 2.85 0.82
C ASN A 96 -19.84 3.17 0.37
N PRO A 97 -19.40 4.44 0.46
CA PRO A 97 -18.03 4.82 0.14
C PRO A 97 -17.01 4.15 1.04
N VAL A 98 -15.90 3.71 0.47
CA VAL A 98 -14.70 3.34 1.21
C VAL A 98 -13.75 4.52 1.20
N LEU A 99 -13.50 5.07 2.38
CA LEU A 99 -12.56 6.17 2.60
C LEU A 99 -11.18 5.59 2.91
N SER A 100 -10.14 6.19 2.34
CA SER A 100 -8.75 5.86 2.65
C SER A 100 -7.88 7.11 2.49
N PHE A 101 -6.58 6.96 2.67
CA PHE A 101 -5.61 8.01 2.42
C PHE A 101 -4.31 7.43 1.87
N SER A 102 -3.47 8.29 1.31
CA SER A 102 -2.08 7.96 1.00
C SER A 102 -1.13 8.96 1.65
N LEU A 103 -0.03 8.43 2.19
CA LEU A 103 1.09 9.20 2.71
C LEU A 103 2.26 9.11 1.74
N LYS A 104 2.88 10.25 1.44
CA LYS A 104 4.08 10.29 0.60
C LYS A 104 5.11 11.23 1.20
N SER A 105 6.33 10.74 1.35
CA SER A 105 7.47 11.56 1.79
C SER A 105 8.30 12.04 0.61
N THR A 106 8.76 13.29 0.69
CA THR A 106 9.74 13.90 -0.23
C THR A 106 11.14 13.97 0.37
N MET A 107 11.34 13.34 1.53
CA MET A 107 12.65 13.15 2.15
C MET A 107 13.55 12.29 1.27
N THR A 108 14.87 12.40 1.44
CA THR A 108 15.87 11.60 0.70
C THR A 108 16.15 10.23 1.33
N ASN A 109 15.84 10.06 2.63
CA ASN A 109 16.02 8.83 3.37
C ASN A 109 14.67 8.31 3.89
N PRO A 110 14.53 7.00 4.17
CA PRO A 110 13.38 6.46 4.88
C PRO A 110 13.16 7.19 6.20
N CYS A 111 11.90 7.47 6.53
CA CYS A 111 11.55 8.14 7.77
C CYS A 111 10.31 7.50 8.41
N THR A 112 10.13 7.70 9.72
CA THR A 112 8.98 7.20 10.47
C THR A 112 8.03 8.31 10.89
N LEU A 113 6.72 8.04 10.94
CA LEU A 113 5.71 8.93 11.51
C LEU A 113 4.61 8.16 12.23
N SER A 114 3.99 8.78 13.23
CA SER A 114 2.80 8.25 13.89
C SER A 114 1.59 8.41 12.98
N ALA A 115 1.00 7.29 12.60
CA ALA A 115 -0.15 7.19 11.71
C ALA A 115 -1.13 6.13 12.26
N GLY A 116 -1.38 6.18 13.56
CA GLY A 116 -2.41 5.36 14.20
C GLY A 116 -3.80 5.98 14.09
N SER A 117 -4.81 5.16 14.35
CA SER A 117 -6.20 5.61 14.43
C SER A 117 -6.45 6.49 15.67
N ASP A 118 -5.52 6.50 16.63
CA ASP A 118 -5.47 7.43 17.76
C ASP A 118 -5.26 8.89 17.35
N LEU A 119 -4.60 9.13 16.21
CA LEU A 119 -4.36 10.46 15.68
C LEU A 119 -5.20 10.77 14.43
N GLN A 120 -5.51 9.75 13.63
CA GLN A 120 -6.19 9.91 12.35
C GLN A 120 -7.65 10.33 12.51
N GLU A 121 -8.11 11.11 11.53
CA GLU A 121 -9.52 11.48 11.42
C GLU A 121 -9.92 11.66 9.96
N PHE A 122 -11.02 11.01 9.58
CA PHE A 122 -11.74 11.31 8.36
C PHE A 122 -12.92 12.23 8.69
N VAL A 123 -13.04 13.34 7.98
CA VAL A 123 -14.17 14.28 8.11
C VAL A 123 -14.85 14.40 6.75
N ILE A 124 -16.17 14.26 6.74
CA ILE A 124 -16.98 14.40 5.53
C ILE A 124 -17.80 15.67 5.66
N THR A 125 -17.73 16.53 4.65
CA THR A 125 -18.42 17.81 4.62
C THR A 125 -19.21 17.98 3.32
N SER A 126 -20.33 18.68 3.39
CA SER A 126 -21.07 19.18 2.23
C SER A 126 -21.08 20.71 2.30
N GLY A 127 -20.17 21.36 1.57
CA GLY A 127 -19.96 22.81 1.74
C GLY A 127 -19.44 23.12 3.14
N ALA A 128 -20.18 23.95 3.89
CA ALA A 128 -19.85 24.28 5.29
C ALA A 128 -20.40 23.25 6.30
N ASP A 129 -21.29 22.36 5.88
CA ASP A 129 -21.95 21.41 6.78
C ASP A 129 -21.07 20.19 7.02
N ARG A 130 -20.67 19.94 8.28
CA ARG A 130 -20.07 18.65 8.68
C ARG A 130 -21.14 17.58 8.70
N ILE A 131 -20.91 16.51 7.94
CA ILE A 131 -21.82 15.38 7.83
C ILE A 131 -21.41 14.27 8.81
N TRP A 132 -20.12 13.95 8.86
CA TRP A 132 -19.62 12.81 9.64
C TRP A 132 -18.15 13.01 10.00
N SER A 133 -17.69 12.45 11.13
CA SER A 133 -16.27 12.12 11.29
C SER A 133 -16.02 10.79 11.98
N SER A 134 -14.89 10.18 11.63
CA SER A 134 -14.50 8.87 12.13
C SER A 134 -14.27 8.83 13.64
N LYS A 135 -14.14 9.99 14.29
CA LYS A 135 -13.91 10.11 15.74
C LYS A 135 -15.18 10.07 16.57
N ASP A 136 -16.35 10.42 16.01
CA ASP A 136 -17.57 10.58 16.81
C ASP A 136 -17.93 9.29 17.57
N CYS A 137 -17.84 8.15 16.91
CA CYS A 137 -18.14 6.83 17.49
C CYS A 137 -16.93 5.89 17.50
N GLN A 138 -15.71 6.44 17.49
CA GLN A 138 -14.50 5.63 17.54
C GLN A 138 -14.40 4.89 18.88
N SER A 139 -14.25 3.57 18.82
CA SER A 139 -13.96 2.74 19.97
C SER A 139 -12.57 2.15 19.84
N ALA A 140 -11.81 2.13 20.94
CA ALA A 140 -10.46 1.56 21.02
C ALA A 140 -9.49 2.10 19.94
N PRO A 141 -9.09 3.39 20.01
CA PRO A 141 -8.06 3.92 19.12
C PRO A 141 -6.73 3.17 19.31
N GLU A 142 -6.02 2.96 18.21
CA GLU A 142 -4.76 2.21 18.17
C GLU A 142 -3.64 3.08 17.64
N ALA A 143 -2.54 3.14 18.39
CA ALA A 143 -1.31 3.77 17.93
C ALA A 143 -0.63 2.90 16.88
N ALA A 144 -0.20 3.51 15.78
CA ALA A 144 0.57 2.85 14.74
C ALA A 144 1.68 3.78 14.23
N THR A 145 2.82 3.19 13.87
CA THR A 145 3.94 3.90 13.24
C THR A 145 4.07 3.44 11.81
N ALA A 146 4.11 4.38 10.87
CA ALA A 146 4.34 4.13 9.47
C ALA A 146 5.77 4.50 9.08
N THR A 147 6.41 3.66 8.28
CA THR A 147 7.71 3.96 7.65
C THR A 147 7.47 4.38 6.21
N LEU A 148 7.86 5.60 5.86
CA LEU A 148 7.77 6.13 4.50
C LEU A 148 9.10 6.00 3.78
N LEU A 149 9.05 5.46 2.57
CA LEU A 149 10.17 5.46 1.64
C LEU A 149 10.16 6.75 0.80
N PRO A 150 11.32 7.29 0.41
CA PRO A 150 11.44 8.45 -0.47
C PRO A 150 10.61 8.32 -1.75
N GLY A 151 9.64 9.21 -1.94
CA GLY A 151 8.84 9.31 -3.18
C GLY A 151 7.83 8.18 -3.40
N VAL A 152 7.78 7.16 -2.54
CA VAL A 152 6.85 6.04 -2.67
C VAL A 152 5.57 6.35 -1.89
N PRO A 153 4.39 6.35 -2.53
CA PRO A 153 3.13 6.48 -1.81
C PRO A 153 2.86 5.22 -1.00
N LEU A 154 2.59 5.40 0.30
CA LEU A 154 2.10 4.36 1.20
C LEU A 154 0.59 4.53 1.34
N ALA A 155 -0.18 3.49 1.06
CA ALA A 155 -1.62 3.49 1.32
C ALA A 155 -1.89 3.33 2.82
N GLY A 156 -2.83 4.13 3.32
CA GLY A 156 -3.29 4.10 4.70
C GLY A 156 -4.33 3.03 4.98
N SER A 157 -4.86 3.06 6.20
CA SER A 157 -6.05 2.30 6.57
C SER A 157 -7.26 2.77 5.76
N SER A 158 -8.29 1.93 5.72
CA SER A 158 -9.56 2.25 5.06
C SER A 158 -10.73 2.07 6.02
N ILE A 159 -11.76 2.89 5.86
CA ILE A 159 -13.02 2.80 6.61
C ILE A 159 -14.19 2.91 5.64
N THR A 160 -15.20 2.06 5.83
CA THR A 160 -16.45 2.15 5.08
C THR A 160 -17.38 3.12 5.80
N TRP A 161 -17.83 4.16 5.10
CA TRP A 161 -18.82 5.09 5.62
C TRP A 161 -20.22 4.67 5.17
N ASP A 162 -21.11 4.48 6.14
CA ASP A 162 -22.50 4.07 5.95
C ASP A 162 -23.42 5.17 5.39
N ARG A 163 -22.86 6.34 5.07
CA ARG A 163 -23.58 7.53 4.58
C ARG A 163 -24.50 8.15 5.64
N ALA A 164 -24.38 7.72 6.90
CA ALA A 164 -25.07 8.33 8.03
C ALA A 164 -24.34 9.60 8.47
N ARG A 165 -25.12 10.52 9.05
CA ARG A 165 -24.55 11.63 9.81
C ARG A 165 -24.07 11.13 11.15
N SER A 166 -22.99 11.70 11.67
CA SER A 166 -22.54 11.44 13.04
C SER A 166 -22.48 12.71 13.87
N ALA A 167 -22.78 12.53 15.14
CA ALA A 167 -22.43 13.43 16.22
C ALA A 167 -22.01 12.57 17.43
N THR A 168 -21.31 13.17 18.38
CA THR A 168 -20.79 12.45 19.56
C THR A 168 -21.90 11.86 20.45
N ASP A 169 -23.15 12.32 20.30
CA ASP A 169 -24.34 11.87 21.03
C ASP A 169 -25.20 10.86 20.24
N THR A 170 -24.83 10.51 19.00
CA THR A 170 -25.59 9.59 18.14
C THR A 170 -24.97 8.19 18.06
N CYS A 171 -24.06 7.85 18.97
CA CYS A 171 -23.43 6.54 19.01
C CYS A 171 -24.31 5.58 19.82
N GLU A 172 -25.15 4.80 19.13
CA GLU A 172 -25.97 3.72 19.72
C GLU A 172 -25.29 2.35 19.60
#